data_AF-A0A6P0DSC2-F1
#
_entry.id   AF-A0A6P0DSC2-F1
#
_cell.length_a   1.000
_cell.length_b   1.000
_cell.length_c   1.000
_cell.angle_alpha   90.00
_cell.angle_beta   90.00
_cell.angle_gamma   90.00
#
_symmetry.space_group_name_H-M   'P 1'
#
loop_
_entity.id
_entity.type
_entity.pdbx_description
1 polymer ?
#
loop_
_entity_poly.entity_id
_entity_poly.type
_entity_poly.pdbx_seq_one_letter_code
_entity_poly.pdbx_strand_id
1 'polypeptide(L)' 'MFAITGITGKVGGAVARQLLAAGQPVRAVVRDIKR' A
#
# COMPACT_ATOMS: atom_id res chain seq x y z
N MET A 1 -4.86 -4.25 10.46
CA MET A 1 -3.58 -3.99 9.75
C MET A 1 -3.63 -4.72 8.41
N PHE A 2 -3.38 -4.02 7.30
CA PHE A 2 -3.46 -4.59 5.94
C PHE A 2 -2.08 -4.63 5.28
N ALA A 3 -1.61 -5.81 4.87
CA ALA A 3 -0.39 -5.94 4.07
C ALA A 3 -0.73 -5.87 2.58
N ILE A 4 -0.14 -4.91 1.86
CA ILE A 4 -0.40 -4.69 0.44
C ILE A 4 0.84 -5.03 -0.37
N THR A 5 0.74 -6.08 -1.17
CA THR A 5 1.71 -6.43 -2.21
C THR A 5 1.48 -5.59 -3.46
N GLY A 6 2.53 -5.17 -4.15
CA GLY A 6 2.39 -4.36 -5.36
C GLY A 6 1.79 -2.98 -5.10
N ILE A 7 2.01 -2.43 -3.90
CA ILE A 7 1.50 -1.12 -3.47
C ILE A 7 1.95 0.04 -4.36
N THR A 8 3.09 -0.11 -5.06
CA THR A 8 3.58 0.86 -6.04
C THR A 8 2.90 0.77 -7.42
N GLY A 9 2.02 -0.21 -7.63
CA GLY A 9 1.25 -0.40 -8.86
C GLY A 9 -0.10 0.33 -8.87
N LYS A 10 -0.81 0.30 -10.01
CA LYS A 10 -2.10 0.99 -10.19
C LYS A 10 -3.15 0.60 -9.16
N VAL A 11 -3.38 -0.70 -8.98
CA VAL A 11 -4.42 -1.22 -8.07
C VAL A 11 -3.96 -1.12 -6.61
N GLY A 12 -2.77 -1.61 -6.30
CA GLY A 12 -2.24 -1.60 -4.93
C GLY A 12 -2.17 -0.19 -4.33
N GLY A 13 -1.75 0.80 -5.12
CA GLY A 13 -1.72 2.19 -4.68
C GLY A 13 -3.11 2.79 -4.47
N ALA A 14 -4.09 2.43 -5.30
CA ALA A 14 -5.47 2.88 -5.12
C ALA A 14 -6.09 2.32 -3.83
N VAL A 15 -5.88 1.02 -3.57
CA VAL A 15 -6.32 0.37 -2.33
C VAL A 15 -5.65 1.00 -1.10
N ALA A 16 -4.33 1.22 -1.16
CA ALA A 16 -3.60 1.86 -0.06
C ALA A 16 -4.14 3.25 0.28
N ARG A 17 -4.41 4.08 -0.75
CA ARG A 17 -4.98 5.42 -0.56
C ARG A 17 -6.36 5.36 0.12
N GLN A 18 -7.22 4.44 -0.29
CA GLN A 18 -8.54 4.29 0.35
C GLN A 18 -8.43 3.82 1.80
N LEU A 19 -7.58 2.84 2.10
CA LEU A 19 -7.40 2.34 3.45
C LEU A 19 -6.81 3.40 4.38
N LEU A 20 -5.83 4.17 3.90
CA LEU A 20 -5.27 5.29 4.66
C LEU A 20 -6.32 6.38 4.91
N ALA A 21 -7.15 6.71 3.91
CA ALA A 21 -8.24 7.67 4.08
C ALA A 21 -9.29 7.20 5.11
N ALA A 22 -9.47 5.89 5.26
CA ALA A 22 -10.33 5.28 6.27
C ALA A 22 -9.65 5.11 7.65
N GLY A 23 -8.46 5.70 7.86
CA GLY A 23 -7.71 5.60 9.12
C GLY A 23 -7.14 4.21 9.41
N GLN A 24 -7.10 3.32 8.42
CA GLN A 24 -6.65 1.94 8.61
C GLN A 24 -5.12 1.85 8.50
N PRO A 25 -4.46 1.09 9.41
CA PRO A 25 -3.01 0.90 9.33
C PRO A 25 -2.64 -0.02 8.16
N VAL A 26 -1.72 0.46 7.30
CA VAL A 26 -1.23 -0.22 6.10
C VAL A 26 0.24 -0.61 6.24
N ARG A 27 0.59 -1.82 5.82
CA ARG A 27 1.97 -2.32 5.65
C ARG A 27 2.27 -2.47 4.16
N ALA A 28 3.20 -1.67 3.67
CA ALA A 28 3.69 -1.71 2.30
C ALA A 28 4.70 -2.85 2.09
N VAL A 29 4.44 -3.76 1.16
CA VAL A 29 5.45 -4.72 0.69
C VAL A 29 6.00 -4.23 -0.64
N VAL A 30 7.29 -3.87 -0.64
CA VAL A 30 8.02 -3.37 -1.80
C VAL A 30 9.20 -4.28 -2.12
N ARG A 31 9.64 -4.29 -3.39
CA ARG A 31 10.80 -5.07 -3.83
C ARG A 31 12.12 -4.44 -3.41
N ASP A 32 12.19 -3.11 -3.50
CA ASP A 32 13.34 -2.29 -3.13
C ASP A 32 12.80 -0.94 -2.63
N ILE A 33 13.38 -0.41 -1.56
CA ILE A 33 13.01 0.88 -0.97
C ILE A 33 13.81 2.05 -1.56
N LYS A 34 14.91 1.76 -2.27
CA LYS A 34 15.85 2.77 -2.80
C LYS A 34 15.65 3.09 -4.27
N ARG A 35 14.83 2.29 -4.98
CA ARG A 35 14.52 2.51 -6.39
C ARG A 35 13.33 3.44 -6.54
#